data_AF-T0SU45-F1
#
_entry.id   AF-T0SU45-F1
#
_cell.length_a   1.000
_cell.length_b   1.000
_cell.length_c   1.000
_cell.angle_alpha   90.00
_cell.angle_beta   90.00
_cell.angle_gamma   90.00
#
_symmetry.space_group_name_H-M   'P 1'
#
loop_
_entity.id
_entity.type
_entity.pdbx_description
1 polymer ?
#
loop_
_entity_poly.entity_id
_entity_poly.type
_entity_poly.pdbx_seq_one_letter_code
_entity_poly.pdbx_strand_id
1 'polypeptide(L)'
;MKKLILILSLINSVAWASEKPNQAIVSKMSCELTSNTVSLVYKNSRGDFLSCDQVKSFSETIDRVAAISPVAPAINLFIEREHSNASFDMGLIIRVPLRLTFSGPWGQVYYGQFISSHSVMAHEYGHAIFSKMLEEQEFFKEMKEESVSFSQKDLELMAALNSGVDQKEVELIKAQREVILKSRTSNKEHARIRRILGGYDELFADVVAVYAADNKRTMVNALFFNEISDQAFELVMARDFSGEERSFSNALLSEEHATFAQTRSFIGNNLWPSNDDEKKKFLSIVFDSILENVIERIKSPVDEELSARELNENLIDSIKQRI
;
A
#
# COMPACT_ATOMS: atom_id res chain seq x y z
N MET A 1 9.07 37.81 8.05
CA MET A 1 9.07 36.69 7.08
C MET A 1 8.76 35.41 7.83
N LYS A 2 7.50 34.94 7.78
CA LYS A 2 7.08 33.69 8.40
C LYS A 2 7.45 32.55 7.46
N LYS A 3 8.34 31.65 7.89
CA LYS A 3 8.66 30.40 7.18
C LYS A 3 7.41 29.53 7.21
N LEU A 4 6.77 29.36 6.05
CA LEU A 4 5.75 28.34 5.84
C LEU A 4 6.52 27.04 5.58
N ILE A 5 6.59 26.16 6.59
CA ILE A 5 7.09 24.80 6.42
C ILE A 5 5.96 24.05 5.71
N LEU A 6 6.11 23.90 4.39
CA LEU A 6 5.24 23.05 3.59
C LEU A 6 5.67 21.60 3.87
N ILE A 7 4.99 20.94 4.81
CA ILE A 7 5.14 19.50 5.02
C ILE A 7 4.47 18.84 3.81
N LEU A 8 5.27 18.44 2.82
CA LEU A 8 4.87 17.43 1.85
C LEU A 8 4.71 16.11 2.61
N SER A 9 3.52 15.85 3.13
CA SER A 9 3.12 14.48 3.43
C SER A 9 2.89 13.79 2.08
N LEU A 10 3.97 13.27 1.48
CA LEU A 10 3.86 12.05 0.69
C LEU A 10 3.56 10.98 1.74
N ILE A 11 2.26 10.85 1.98
CA ILE A 11 1.60 10.14 3.08
C ILE A 11 2.26 8.77 3.21
N ASN A 12 2.85 8.45 4.37
CA ASN A 12 3.28 7.09 4.69
C ASN A 12 2.17 6.14 4.22
N SER A 13 2.45 5.18 3.37
CA SER A 13 1.54 4.06 3.10
C SER A 13 1.20 3.30 4.39
N VAL A 14 2.07 3.37 5.40
CA VAL A 14 1.85 2.91 6.77
C VAL A 14 1.26 4.00 7.69
N ALA A 15 0.92 5.19 7.17
CA ALA A 15 -0.05 6.06 7.83
C ALA A 15 -1.40 5.40 7.63
N TRP A 16 -1.65 4.47 8.55
CA TRP A 16 -2.98 4.00 8.85
C TRP A 16 -3.92 5.16 8.70
N ALA A 17 -4.84 5.06 7.75
CA ALA A 17 -5.80 6.09 7.43
C ALA A 17 -6.58 6.44 8.70
N SER A 18 -6.02 7.36 9.49
CA SER A 18 -6.62 8.01 10.63
C SER A 18 -7.43 9.22 10.19
N GLU A 19 -7.60 9.37 8.87
CA GLU A 19 -8.67 10.17 8.33
C GLU A 19 -9.95 9.61 8.92
N LYS A 20 -10.48 10.36 9.89
CA LYS A 20 -11.83 10.23 10.39
C LYS A 20 -12.67 9.94 9.16
N PRO A 21 -13.40 8.80 9.07
CA PRO A 21 -14.37 8.67 8.02
C PRO A 21 -15.24 9.90 8.17
N ASN A 22 -15.07 10.85 7.24
CA ASN A 22 -16.00 11.94 7.10
C ASN A 22 -17.35 11.24 7.04
N GLN A 23 -18.35 11.81 7.69
CA GLN A 23 -19.73 11.31 7.73
C GLN A 23 -20.40 11.23 6.34
N ALA A 24 -19.61 11.13 5.27
CA ALA A 24 -20.01 10.68 3.97
C ALA A 24 -20.78 9.38 4.14
N ILE A 25 -22.08 9.49 3.86
CA ILE A 25 -22.94 8.34 3.59
C ILE A 25 -22.19 7.52 2.53
N VAL A 26 -22.02 6.24 2.79
CA VAL A 26 -21.30 5.28 1.96
C VAL A 26 -22.29 4.26 1.50
N SER A 27 -22.23 3.83 0.25
CA SER A 27 -23.19 2.88 -0.34
C SER A 27 -22.47 1.64 -0.84
N LYS A 28 -23.02 0.46 -0.52
CA LYS A 28 -22.56 -0.81 -1.09
C LYS A 28 -22.97 -0.90 -2.57
N MET A 29 -22.02 -1.24 -3.44
CA MET A 29 -22.26 -1.52 -4.85
C MET A 29 -22.68 -2.98 -5.04
N SER A 30 -23.66 -3.22 -5.90
CA SER A 30 -24.09 -4.57 -6.30
C SER A 30 -23.71 -4.79 -7.76
N CYS A 31 -22.46 -5.19 -8.00
CA CYS A 31 -21.94 -5.52 -9.32
C CYS A 31 -21.49 -6.99 -9.33
N GLU A 32 -21.51 -7.61 -10.51
CA GLU A 32 -20.89 -8.94 -10.70
C GLU A 32 -19.37 -8.78 -10.62
N LEU A 33 -18.75 -9.55 -9.72
CA LEU A 33 -17.30 -9.55 -9.51
C LEU A 33 -16.68 -10.74 -10.25
N THR A 34 -15.44 -10.57 -10.71
CA THR A 34 -14.75 -11.56 -11.54
C THR A 34 -14.20 -12.75 -10.74
N SER A 35 -13.98 -12.56 -9.44
CA SER A 35 -13.48 -13.60 -8.55
C SER A 35 -13.86 -13.34 -7.09
N ASN A 36 -13.41 -14.22 -6.19
CA ASN A 36 -13.59 -14.10 -4.75
C ASN A 36 -12.49 -13.24 -4.06
N THR A 37 -11.53 -12.68 -4.80
CA THR A 37 -10.47 -11.81 -4.23
C THR A 37 -11.02 -10.48 -3.75
N VAL A 38 -12.07 -9.97 -4.40
CA VAL A 38 -12.84 -8.81 -3.94
C VAL A 38 -14.16 -9.31 -3.36
N SER A 39 -14.39 -9.09 -2.07
CA SER A 39 -15.61 -9.56 -1.38
C SER A 39 -16.75 -8.56 -1.46
N LEU A 40 -16.46 -7.29 -1.19
CA LEU A 40 -17.45 -6.22 -1.17
C LEU A 40 -16.85 -4.95 -1.78
N VAL A 41 -17.70 -4.14 -2.39
CA VAL A 41 -17.33 -2.85 -2.97
C VAL A 41 -18.22 -1.77 -2.40
N TYR A 42 -17.61 -0.70 -1.93
CA TYR A 42 -18.26 0.48 -1.37
C TYR A 42 -17.84 1.71 -2.15
N LYS A 43 -18.73 2.70 -2.21
CA LYS A 43 -18.44 4.04 -2.72
C LYS A 43 -19.00 5.10 -1.77
N ASN A 44 -18.47 6.32 -1.84
CA ASN A 44 -19.17 7.48 -1.26
C ASN A 44 -20.52 7.66 -1.99
N SER A 45 -21.61 7.89 -1.25
CA SER A 45 -22.96 7.95 -1.80
C SER A 45 -23.27 9.24 -2.56
N ARG A 46 -22.33 10.22 -2.58
CA ARG A 46 -22.52 11.48 -3.29
C ARG A 46 -22.39 11.28 -4.81
N GLY A 47 -23.53 11.08 -5.44
CA GLY A 47 -23.67 11.03 -6.90
C GLY A 47 -23.36 9.68 -7.52
N ASP A 48 -23.69 9.53 -8.79
CA ASP A 48 -23.44 8.31 -9.55
C ASP A 48 -22.17 8.44 -10.41
N PHE A 49 -21.01 8.37 -9.75
CA PHE A 49 -19.70 8.54 -10.41
C PHE A 49 -18.99 7.22 -10.74
N LEU A 50 -19.54 6.09 -10.29
CA LEU A 50 -18.90 4.78 -10.37
C LEU A 50 -19.84 3.77 -11.00
N SER A 51 -19.47 3.25 -12.17
CA SER A 51 -20.20 2.21 -12.90
C SER A 51 -19.72 0.80 -12.53
N CYS A 52 -20.53 -0.22 -12.84
CA CYS A 52 -20.10 -1.61 -12.64
C CYS A 52 -18.93 -2.02 -13.55
N ASP A 53 -18.79 -1.44 -14.74
CA ASP A 53 -17.63 -1.70 -15.61
C ASP A 53 -16.32 -1.20 -14.97
N GLN A 54 -16.37 -0.05 -14.29
CA GLN A 54 -15.21 0.47 -13.54
C GLN A 54 -14.88 -0.42 -12.33
N VAL A 55 -15.90 -0.88 -11.61
CA VAL A 55 -15.72 -1.87 -10.51
C VAL A 55 -15.10 -3.16 -11.04
N LYS A 56 -15.60 -3.66 -12.17
CA LYS A 56 -15.08 -4.87 -12.82
C LYS A 56 -13.62 -4.69 -13.24
N SER A 57 -13.28 -3.56 -13.86
CA SER A 57 -11.89 -3.23 -14.23
C SER A 57 -10.95 -3.27 -13.01
N PHE A 58 -11.38 -2.73 -11.86
CA PHE A 58 -10.59 -2.82 -10.64
C PHE A 58 -10.49 -4.28 -10.14
N SER A 59 -11.59 -5.03 -10.12
CA SER A 59 -11.58 -6.46 -9.78
C SER A 59 -10.61 -7.26 -10.66
N GLU A 60 -10.59 -7.03 -11.97
CA GLU A 60 -9.67 -7.67 -12.92
C GLU A 60 -8.20 -7.35 -12.65
N THR A 61 -7.91 -6.16 -12.11
CA THR A 61 -6.54 -5.79 -11.73
C THR A 61 -6.10 -6.54 -10.47
N ILE A 62 -6.97 -6.67 -9.47
CA ILE A 62 -6.71 -7.51 -8.29
C ILE A 62 -6.50 -8.96 -8.71
N ASP A 63 -7.33 -9.48 -9.63
CA ASP A 63 -7.20 -10.85 -10.14
C ASP A 63 -5.90 -11.08 -10.89
N ARG A 64 -5.45 -10.12 -11.69
CA ARG A 64 -4.16 -10.20 -12.37
C ARG A 64 -2.99 -10.28 -11.39
N VAL A 65 -3.04 -9.47 -10.32
CA VAL A 65 -2.03 -9.51 -9.27
C VAL A 65 -2.10 -10.83 -8.48
N ALA A 66 -3.31 -11.28 -8.12
CA ALA A 66 -3.53 -12.54 -7.43
C ALA A 66 -3.03 -13.74 -8.23
N ALA A 67 -3.18 -13.72 -9.56
CA ALA A 67 -2.74 -14.79 -10.45
C ALA A 67 -1.22 -15.01 -10.45
N ILE A 68 -0.42 -13.98 -10.14
CA ILE A 68 1.05 -14.03 -10.11
C ILE A 68 1.63 -14.17 -8.70
N SER A 69 0.79 -14.27 -7.68
CA SER A 69 1.19 -14.34 -6.27
C SER A 69 1.03 -15.76 -5.70
N PRO A 70 1.84 -16.18 -4.71
CA PRO A 70 1.62 -17.46 -4.02
C PRO A 70 0.37 -17.45 -3.12
N VAL A 71 -0.13 -16.27 -2.74
CA VAL A 71 -1.34 -16.09 -1.94
C VAL A 71 -2.26 -15.05 -2.56
N ALA A 72 -3.57 -15.21 -2.36
CA ALA A 72 -4.60 -14.30 -2.89
C ALA A 72 -5.57 -13.91 -1.77
N PRO A 73 -5.18 -12.99 -0.86
CA PRO A 73 -6.04 -12.58 0.23
C PRO A 73 -7.31 -11.90 -0.29
N ALA A 74 -8.44 -12.23 0.32
CA ALA A 74 -9.70 -11.55 0.03
C ALA A 74 -9.71 -10.15 0.68
N ILE A 75 -10.08 -9.13 -0.09
CA ILE A 75 -10.15 -7.74 0.33
C ILE A 75 -11.51 -7.12 0.00
N ASN A 76 -11.78 -5.96 0.57
CA ASN A 76 -12.93 -5.13 0.27
C ASN A 76 -12.42 -3.83 -0.37
N LEU A 77 -13.10 -3.36 -1.40
CA LEU A 77 -12.75 -2.12 -2.09
C LEU A 77 -13.62 -0.98 -1.60
N PHE A 78 -12.97 0.13 -1.29
CA PHE A 78 -13.62 1.42 -1.07
C PHE A 78 -13.17 2.37 -2.17
N ILE A 79 -14.06 2.65 -3.12
CA ILE A 79 -13.74 3.44 -4.31
C ILE A 79 -14.24 4.86 -4.14
N GLU A 80 -13.30 5.80 -4.13
CA GLU A 80 -13.57 7.23 -4.07
C GLU A 80 -13.59 7.83 -5.47
N ARG A 81 -14.24 8.99 -5.64
CA ARG A 81 -14.27 9.66 -6.94
C ARG A 81 -12.88 10.17 -7.31
N GLU A 82 -12.30 10.97 -6.42
CA GLU A 82 -11.05 11.68 -6.60
C GLU A 82 -10.35 11.74 -5.24
N HIS A 83 -9.08 11.35 -5.19
CA HIS A 83 -8.25 11.44 -3.98
C HIS A 83 -6.78 11.45 -4.40
N SER A 84 -5.91 12.01 -3.55
CA SER A 84 -4.47 12.08 -3.85
C SER A 84 -3.69 10.84 -3.45
N ASN A 85 -4.37 9.84 -2.89
CA ASN A 85 -3.73 8.64 -2.37
C ASN A 85 -4.66 7.42 -2.44
N ALA A 86 -4.06 6.23 -2.41
CA ALA A 86 -4.71 4.98 -2.07
C ALA A 86 -4.14 4.45 -0.73
N SER A 87 -4.77 3.44 -0.15
CA SER A 87 -4.23 2.80 1.06
C SER A 87 -4.82 1.42 1.28
N PHE A 88 -4.01 0.51 1.81
CA PHE A 88 -4.43 -0.72 2.46
C PHE A 88 -4.38 -0.55 3.99
N ASP A 89 -5.44 -0.93 4.70
CA ASP A 89 -5.55 -0.74 6.15
C ASP A 89 -4.81 -1.78 7.02
N MET A 90 -3.96 -2.60 6.39
CA MET A 90 -3.30 -3.80 6.93
C MET A 90 -4.26 -4.94 7.34
N GLY A 91 -5.57 -4.75 7.20
CA GLY A 91 -6.58 -5.73 7.54
C GLY A 91 -7.21 -6.30 6.27
N LEU A 92 -8.33 -5.71 5.85
CA LEU A 92 -9.22 -6.22 4.80
C LEU A 92 -9.70 -5.15 3.82
N ILE A 93 -9.30 -3.89 3.93
CA ILE A 93 -9.86 -2.81 3.11
C ILE A 93 -8.77 -2.11 2.32
N ILE A 94 -8.96 -2.04 1.00
CA ILE A 94 -8.21 -1.14 0.11
C ILE A 94 -9.11 0.05 -0.24
N ARG A 95 -8.61 1.26 0.02
CA ARG A 95 -9.20 2.52 -0.39
C ARG A 95 -8.47 3.01 -1.63
N VAL A 96 -9.19 3.25 -2.71
CA VAL A 96 -8.60 3.66 -4.00
C VAL A 96 -9.47 4.72 -4.67
N PRO A 97 -8.89 5.78 -5.25
CA PRO A 97 -9.66 6.72 -6.05
C PRO A 97 -9.82 6.21 -7.48
N LEU A 98 -11.00 6.46 -8.06
CA LEU A 98 -11.25 6.31 -9.48
C LEU A 98 -10.30 7.17 -10.32
N ARG A 99 -9.89 8.32 -9.78
CA ARG A 99 -8.89 9.20 -10.38
C ARG A 99 -7.97 9.81 -9.32
N LEU A 100 -6.67 9.57 -9.46
CA LEU A 100 -5.66 10.24 -8.63
C LEU A 100 -5.64 11.75 -8.89
N THR A 101 -5.46 12.52 -7.83
CA THR A 101 -5.27 13.98 -7.88
C THR A 101 -3.92 14.38 -7.26
N PHE A 102 -3.27 15.39 -7.83
CA PHE A 102 -2.00 15.89 -7.34
C PHE A 102 -2.09 17.40 -7.13
N SER A 103 -1.61 17.87 -5.98
CA SER A 103 -1.62 19.29 -5.64
C SER A 103 -0.35 19.97 -6.14
N GLY A 104 -0.52 21.01 -6.95
CA GLY A 104 0.56 21.88 -7.41
C GLY A 104 1.01 22.89 -6.34
N PRO A 105 2.17 23.54 -6.55
CA PRO A 105 2.73 24.52 -5.60
C PRO A 105 1.83 25.75 -5.40
N TRP A 106 0.93 26.05 -6.33
CA TRP A 106 0.00 27.19 -6.25
C TRP A 106 -1.46 26.77 -6.07
N GLY A 107 -1.70 25.55 -5.57
CA GLY A 107 -3.03 25.02 -5.32
C GLY A 107 -3.79 24.55 -6.56
N GLN A 108 -3.11 24.41 -7.71
CA GLN A 108 -3.69 23.72 -8.86
C GLN A 108 -3.90 22.24 -8.55
N VAL A 109 -4.94 21.64 -9.13
CA VAL A 109 -5.16 20.20 -9.08
C VAL A 109 -4.82 19.61 -10.43
N TYR A 110 -3.79 18.76 -10.46
CA TYR A 110 -3.47 17.92 -11.59
C TYR A 110 -4.18 16.59 -11.42
N TYR A 111 -4.62 16.03 -12.53
CA TYR A 111 -5.35 14.78 -12.51
C TYR A 111 -4.55 13.68 -13.18
N GLY A 112 -4.36 12.59 -12.46
CA GLY A 112 -3.79 11.37 -13.00
C GLY A 112 -4.65 10.77 -14.11
N GLN A 113 -4.03 9.86 -14.86
CA GLN A 113 -4.74 9.02 -15.82
C GLN A 113 -5.51 7.94 -15.07
N PHE A 114 -6.57 7.42 -15.70
CA PHE A 114 -7.34 6.32 -15.12
C PHE A 114 -6.46 5.08 -14.83
N ILE A 115 -5.52 4.77 -15.72
CA ILE A 115 -4.57 3.66 -15.53
C ILE A 115 -3.66 3.86 -14.32
N SER A 116 -3.38 5.10 -13.90
CA SER A 116 -2.59 5.39 -12.72
C SER A 116 -3.25 4.83 -11.44
N SER A 117 -4.58 4.91 -11.35
CA SER A 117 -5.32 4.31 -10.22
C SER A 117 -5.22 2.78 -10.20
N HIS A 118 -5.15 2.13 -11.36
CA HIS A 118 -4.93 0.68 -11.45
C HIS A 118 -3.54 0.28 -10.96
N SER A 119 -2.51 1.03 -11.37
CA SER A 119 -1.13 0.80 -10.91
C SER A 119 -1.00 0.95 -9.40
N VAL A 120 -1.57 2.02 -8.83
CA VAL A 120 -1.55 2.25 -7.38
C VAL A 120 -2.36 1.18 -6.65
N MET A 121 -3.50 0.75 -7.19
CA MET A 121 -4.26 -0.35 -6.57
C MET A 121 -3.51 -1.69 -6.59
N ALA A 122 -2.77 -1.99 -7.66
CA ALA A 122 -1.92 -3.18 -7.72
C ALA A 122 -0.84 -3.13 -6.62
N HIS A 123 -0.27 -1.95 -6.36
CA HIS A 123 0.63 -1.71 -5.23
C HIS A 123 -0.07 -1.93 -3.88
N GLU A 124 -1.26 -1.35 -3.64
CA GLU A 124 -2.00 -1.57 -2.39
C GLU A 124 -2.36 -3.05 -2.15
N TYR A 125 -2.67 -3.79 -3.22
CA TYR A 125 -2.90 -5.23 -3.09
C TYR A 125 -1.61 -6.02 -2.85
N GLY A 126 -0.46 -5.50 -3.30
CA GLY A 126 0.86 -5.97 -2.91
C GLY A 126 1.07 -5.94 -1.40
N HIS A 127 0.65 -4.88 -0.70
CA HIS A 127 0.66 -4.83 0.77
C HIS A 127 -0.25 -5.90 1.39
N ALA A 128 -1.43 -6.14 0.80
CA ALA A 128 -2.32 -7.20 1.27
C ALA A 128 -1.68 -8.58 1.15
N ILE A 129 -1.02 -8.86 0.03
CA ILE A 129 -0.25 -10.10 -0.19
C ILE A 129 0.88 -10.21 0.83
N PHE A 130 1.70 -9.17 0.99
CA PHE A 130 2.81 -9.14 1.94
C PHE A 130 2.33 -9.42 3.37
N SER A 131 1.28 -8.73 3.81
CA SER A 131 0.64 -8.93 5.10
C SER A 131 0.10 -10.36 5.28
N LYS A 132 -0.44 -10.97 4.23
CA LYS A 132 -0.92 -12.36 4.24
C LYS A 132 0.24 -13.35 4.39
N MET A 133 1.36 -13.12 3.70
CA MET A 133 2.54 -13.98 3.79
C MET A 133 3.23 -13.87 5.16
N LEU A 134 3.14 -12.73 5.83
CA LEU A 134 3.66 -12.53 7.19
C LEU A 134 2.76 -13.07 8.31
N GLU A 135 1.52 -13.47 8.04
CA GLU A 135 0.54 -13.77 9.11
C GLU A 135 0.96 -14.95 10.01
N GLU A 136 1.75 -15.88 9.48
CA GLU A 136 2.27 -17.04 10.20
C GLU A 136 3.47 -16.70 11.10
N GLN A 137 3.99 -15.46 11.02
CA GLN A 137 5.11 -15.02 11.84
C GLN A 137 4.62 -14.53 13.21
N GLU A 138 5.17 -15.11 14.28
CA GLU A 138 4.79 -14.79 15.67
C GLU A 138 4.87 -13.29 15.98
N PHE A 139 5.87 -12.58 15.43
CA PHE A 139 6.01 -11.13 15.64
C PHE A 139 4.90 -10.30 14.96
N PHE A 140 4.23 -10.84 13.94
CA PHE A 140 3.26 -10.09 13.14
C PHE A 140 1.80 -10.43 13.47
N LYS A 141 1.57 -11.61 14.04
CA LYS A 141 0.24 -12.20 14.26
C LYS A 141 -0.72 -11.28 15.02
N GLU A 142 -0.32 -10.78 16.19
CA GLU A 142 -1.19 -9.91 17.01
C GLU A 142 -1.56 -8.63 16.25
N MET A 143 -0.59 -7.98 15.60
CA MET A 143 -0.82 -6.79 14.80
C MET A 143 -1.78 -7.06 13.61
N LYS A 144 -1.70 -8.25 13.00
CA LYS A 144 -2.62 -8.66 11.94
C LYS A 144 -4.03 -8.86 12.46
N GLU A 145 -4.19 -9.57 13.58
CA GLU A 145 -5.48 -9.81 14.23
C GLU A 145 -6.18 -8.49 14.61
N GLU A 146 -5.44 -7.56 15.21
CA GLU A 146 -5.96 -6.21 15.52
C GLU A 146 -6.37 -5.45 14.25
N SER A 147 -5.60 -5.56 13.18
CA SER A 147 -5.89 -4.89 11.90
C SER A 147 -7.13 -5.45 11.22
N VAL A 148 -7.29 -6.77 11.21
CA VAL A 148 -8.51 -7.43 10.72
C VAL A 148 -9.73 -7.03 11.56
N SER A 149 -9.60 -7.04 12.89
CA SER A 149 -10.66 -6.62 13.81
C SER A 149 -11.10 -5.17 13.57
N PHE A 150 -10.13 -4.28 13.32
CA PHE A 150 -10.41 -2.90 12.95
C PHE A 150 -11.17 -2.79 11.62
N SER A 151 -10.72 -3.49 10.56
CA SER A 151 -11.41 -3.50 9.27
C SER A 151 -12.83 -4.04 9.38
N GLN A 152 -13.04 -5.09 10.18
CA GLN A 152 -14.37 -5.66 10.42
C GLN A 152 -15.30 -4.62 11.05
N LYS A 153 -14.81 -3.83 12.02
CA LYS A 153 -15.59 -2.73 12.61
C LYS A 153 -15.86 -1.59 11.63
N ASP A 154 -14.94 -1.30 10.71
CA ASP A 154 -15.20 -0.37 9.61
C ASP A 154 -16.33 -0.89 8.70
N LEU A 155 -16.30 -2.17 8.31
CA LEU A 155 -17.34 -2.78 7.47
C LEU A 155 -18.71 -2.84 8.17
N GLU A 156 -18.74 -3.20 9.46
CA GLU A 156 -19.94 -3.17 10.30
C GLU A 156 -20.53 -1.75 10.34
N LEU A 157 -19.70 -0.74 10.55
CA LEU A 157 -20.12 0.66 10.56
C LEU A 157 -20.70 1.09 9.21
N MET A 158 -20.04 0.73 8.10
CA MET A 158 -20.56 1.03 6.76
C MET A 158 -21.91 0.34 6.48
N ALA A 159 -22.08 -0.90 6.95
CA ALA A 159 -23.33 -1.64 6.81
C ALA A 159 -24.47 -1.04 7.66
N ALA A 160 -24.15 -0.66 8.91
CA ALA A 160 -25.08 0.01 9.83
C ALA A 160 -25.59 1.34 9.25
N LEU A 161 -24.67 2.18 8.75
CA LEU A 161 -25.00 3.47 8.12
C LEU A 161 -25.87 3.31 6.86
N ASN A 162 -25.69 2.22 6.09
CA ASN A 162 -26.51 1.92 4.92
C ASN A 162 -27.91 1.40 5.26
N SER A 163 -28.03 0.63 6.35
CA SER A 163 -29.26 -0.07 6.69
C SER A 163 -30.21 0.79 7.55
N GLY A 164 -29.78 1.98 7.97
CA GLY A 164 -30.58 2.89 8.78
C GLY A 164 -30.85 2.36 10.20
N VAL A 165 -29.91 1.60 10.77
CA VAL A 165 -30.03 1.06 12.14
C VAL A 165 -30.04 2.17 13.19
N ASP A 166 -30.40 1.83 14.43
CA ASP A 166 -30.51 2.80 15.52
C ASP A 166 -29.18 3.52 15.79
N GLN A 167 -29.27 4.82 16.09
CA GLN A 167 -28.09 5.66 16.32
C GLN A 167 -27.23 5.13 17.48
N LYS A 168 -27.83 4.50 18.50
CA LYS A 168 -27.06 3.93 19.62
C LYS A 168 -26.17 2.77 19.18
N GLU A 169 -26.63 1.98 18.22
CA GLU A 169 -25.84 0.87 17.66
C GLU A 169 -24.65 1.42 16.85
N VAL A 170 -24.88 2.44 16.02
CA VAL A 170 -23.80 3.14 15.30
C VAL A 170 -22.75 3.70 16.26
N GLU A 171 -23.16 4.35 17.35
CA GLU A 171 -22.23 4.90 18.34
C GLU A 171 -21.49 3.79 19.13
N LEU A 172 -22.13 2.64 19.38
CA LEU A 172 -21.46 1.49 19.99
C LEU A 172 -20.35 0.93 19.09
N ILE A 173 -20.62 0.74 17.79
CA ILE A 173 -19.63 0.25 16.82
C ILE A 173 -18.44 1.23 16.74
N LYS A 174 -18.72 2.54 16.68
CA LYS A 174 -17.68 3.58 16.71
C LYS A 174 -16.83 3.49 17.98
N ALA A 175 -17.44 3.34 19.15
CA ALA A 175 -16.70 3.23 20.40
C ALA A 175 -15.78 1.99 20.41
N GLN A 176 -16.26 0.84 19.92
CA GLN A 176 -15.45 -0.38 19.80
C GLN A 176 -14.27 -0.20 18.84
N ARG A 177 -14.52 0.42 17.68
CA ARG A 177 -13.48 0.76 16.70
C ARG A 177 -12.39 1.65 17.28
N GLU A 178 -12.76 2.69 18.04
CA GLU A 178 -11.81 3.60 18.67
C GLU A 178 -10.94 2.92 19.74
N VAL A 179 -11.50 1.95 20.48
CA VAL A 179 -10.71 1.13 21.42
C VAL A 179 -9.64 0.34 20.68
N ILE A 180 -9.99 -0.30 19.57
CA ILE A 180 -9.03 -1.06 18.75
C ILE A 180 -7.96 -0.14 18.15
N LEU A 181 -8.36 1.02 17.60
CA LEU A 181 -7.43 2.01 17.06
C LEU A 181 -6.41 2.47 18.11
N LYS A 182 -6.89 2.71 19.34
CA LYS A 182 -6.03 3.11 20.45
C LYS A 182 -5.05 2.00 20.84
N SER A 183 -5.50 0.74 20.89
CA SER A 183 -4.61 -0.41 21.14
C SER A 183 -3.47 -0.46 20.11
N ARG A 184 -3.86 -0.45 18.83
CA ARG A 184 -2.96 -0.52 17.69
C ARG A 184 -1.89 0.61 17.65
N THR A 185 -2.29 1.82 18.02
CA THR A 185 -1.42 3.02 17.97
C THR A 185 -0.57 3.22 19.22
N SER A 186 -0.98 2.67 20.37
CA SER A 186 -0.25 2.82 21.64
C SER A 186 0.70 1.66 21.95
N ASN A 187 0.58 0.53 21.26
CA ASN A 187 1.51 -0.60 21.40
C ASN A 187 2.90 -0.25 20.81
N LYS A 188 3.92 -0.16 21.68
CA LYS A 188 5.30 0.20 21.31
C LYS A 188 5.98 -0.85 20.45
N GLU A 189 5.69 -2.13 20.69
CA GLU A 189 6.28 -3.23 19.90
C GLU A 189 5.70 -3.21 18.49
N HIS A 190 4.38 -2.99 18.35
CA HIS A 190 3.77 -2.79 17.03
C HIS A 190 4.39 -1.59 16.30
N ALA A 191 4.66 -0.49 17.01
CA ALA A 191 5.30 0.68 16.41
C ALA A 191 6.74 0.39 15.95
N ARG A 192 7.50 -0.41 16.72
CA ARG A 192 8.85 -0.86 16.35
C ARG A 192 8.82 -1.76 15.12
N ILE A 193 7.96 -2.78 15.11
CA ILE A 193 7.81 -3.72 13.99
C ILE A 193 7.38 -2.98 12.71
N ARG A 194 6.41 -2.05 12.79
CA ARG A 194 6.00 -1.22 11.64
C ARG A 194 7.17 -0.44 11.05
N ARG A 195 8.02 0.17 11.88
CA ARG A 195 9.20 0.91 11.40
C ARG A 195 10.20 0.00 10.70
N ILE A 196 10.38 -1.23 11.19
CA ILE A 196 11.25 -2.22 10.55
C ILE A 196 10.67 -2.64 9.19
N LEU A 197 9.36 -2.88 9.12
CA LEU A 197 8.66 -3.37 7.93
C LEU A 197 8.44 -2.32 6.85
N GLY A 198 8.25 -1.04 7.20
CA GLY A 198 7.72 0.00 6.29
C GLY A 198 8.39 0.03 4.92
N GLY A 199 9.71 0.21 4.86
CA GLY A 199 10.42 0.22 3.58
C GLY A 199 10.37 -1.12 2.82
N TYR A 200 10.35 -2.26 3.54
CA TYR A 200 10.25 -3.57 2.90
C TYR A 200 8.87 -3.84 2.30
N ASP A 201 7.83 -3.43 3.01
CA ASP A 201 6.43 -3.51 2.54
C ASP A 201 6.25 -2.66 1.26
N GLU A 202 6.80 -1.44 1.27
CA GLU A 202 6.86 -0.56 0.09
C GLU A 202 7.60 -1.17 -1.10
N LEU A 203 8.77 -1.76 -0.85
CA LEU A 203 9.53 -2.44 -1.89
C LEU A 203 8.72 -3.59 -2.48
N PHE A 204 8.16 -4.46 -1.64
CA PHE A 204 7.44 -5.64 -2.10
C PHE A 204 6.20 -5.26 -2.91
N ALA A 205 5.43 -4.28 -2.43
CA ALA A 205 4.27 -3.76 -3.14
C ALA A 205 4.63 -3.16 -4.52
N ASP A 206 5.76 -2.47 -4.62
CA ASP A 206 6.27 -1.99 -5.91
C ASP A 206 6.66 -3.13 -6.86
N VAL A 207 7.35 -4.17 -6.37
CA VAL A 207 7.71 -5.35 -7.17
C VAL A 207 6.45 -6.01 -7.74
N VAL A 208 5.43 -6.19 -6.89
CA VAL A 208 4.13 -6.74 -7.30
C VAL A 208 3.50 -5.89 -8.41
N ALA A 209 3.44 -4.58 -8.23
CA ALA A 209 2.84 -3.67 -9.21
C ALA A 209 3.57 -3.69 -10.56
N VAL A 210 4.92 -3.67 -10.57
CA VAL A 210 5.69 -3.67 -11.82
C VAL A 210 5.61 -5.02 -12.56
N TYR A 211 5.52 -6.15 -11.85
CA TYR A 211 5.33 -7.47 -12.46
C TYR A 211 3.91 -7.67 -12.99
N ALA A 212 2.89 -7.18 -12.27
CA ALA A 212 1.51 -7.28 -12.74
C ALA A 212 1.23 -6.43 -13.98
N ALA A 213 1.95 -5.31 -14.12
CA ALA A 213 1.84 -4.41 -15.26
C ALA A 213 2.85 -4.68 -16.39
N ASP A 214 3.78 -5.62 -16.20
CA ASP A 214 4.88 -5.92 -17.12
C ASP A 214 5.66 -4.67 -17.55
N ASN A 215 5.85 -3.73 -16.60
CA ASN A 215 6.47 -2.44 -16.87
C ASN A 215 7.30 -1.95 -15.66
N LYS A 216 8.61 -1.86 -15.85
CA LYS A 216 9.58 -1.40 -14.84
C LYS A 216 9.35 0.02 -14.32
N ARG A 217 8.58 0.84 -15.06
CA ARG A 217 8.29 2.25 -14.73
C ARG A 217 6.84 2.45 -14.28
N THR A 218 6.14 1.39 -13.89
CA THR A 218 4.71 1.44 -13.51
C THR A 218 4.41 2.50 -12.47
N MET A 219 5.19 2.56 -11.38
CA MET A 219 4.98 3.55 -10.31
C MET A 219 5.38 4.96 -10.72
N VAL A 220 6.45 5.11 -11.52
CA VAL A 220 6.83 6.40 -12.10
C VAL A 220 5.71 6.97 -12.95
N ASN A 221 5.15 6.16 -13.85
CA ASN A 221 4.08 6.58 -14.75
C ASN A 221 2.78 6.89 -13.99
N ALA A 222 2.54 6.20 -12.87
CA ALA A 222 1.35 6.42 -12.06
C ALA A 222 1.40 7.75 -11.28
N LEU A 223 2.58 8.12 -10.79
CA LEU A 223 2.77 9.20 -9.82
C LEU A 223 3.36 10.49 -10.41
N PHE A 224 3.96 10.44 -11.60
CA PHE A 224 4.53 11.61 -12.26
C PHE A 224 3.45 12.57 -12.77
N PHE A 225 3.68 13.87 -12.59
CA PHE A 225 2.92 14.95 -13.23
C PHE A 225 3.86 16.13 -13.53
N ASN A 226 3.53 16.95 -14.53
CA ASN A 226 4.45 17.96 -15.09
C ASN A 226 4.95 19.05 -14.12
N GLU A 227 4.26 19.25 -13.00
CA GLU A 227 4.51 20.35 -12.03
C GLU A 227 4.85 19.79 -10.65
N ILE A 228 5.39 18.57 -10.64
CA ILE A 228 5.93 17.91 -9.47
C ILE A 228 7.17 18.66 -8.97
N SER A 229 7.34 18.78 -7.65
CA SER A 229 8.54 19.37 -7.07
C SER A 229 9.75 18.46 -7.28
N ASP A 230 10.97 19.02 -7.28
CA ASP A 230 12.21 18.23 -7.43
C ASP A 230 12.30 17.10 -6.40
N GLN A 231 11.95 17.37 -5.13
CA GLN A 231 11.95 16.36 -4.08
C GLN A 231 10.92 15.24 -4.34
N ALA A 232 9.70 15.59 -4.77
CA ALA A 232 8.69 14.59 -5.07
C ALA A 232 9.06 13.80 -6.35
N PHE A 233 9.69 14.46 -7.32
CA PHE A 233 10.23 13.80 -8.50
C PHE A 233 11.31 12.79 -8.13
N GLU A 234 12.25 13.15 -7.25
CA GLU A 234 13.26 12.21 -6.74
C GLU A 234 12.61 11.01 -6.04
N LEU A 235 11.59 11.24 -5.20
CA LEU A 235 10.86 10.14 -4.54
C LEU A 235 10.19 9.20 -5.55
N VAL A 236 9.55 9.76 -6.58
CA VAL A 236 8.94 8.98 -7.66
C VAL A 236 10.00 8.20 -8.43
N MET A 237 11.15 8.82 -8.74
CA MET A 237 12.25 8.18 -9.44
C MET A 237 12.95 7.10 -8.60
N ALA A 238 12.93 7.19 -7.27
CA ALA A 238 13.42 6.15 -6.37
C ALA A 238 12.62 4.85 -6.44
N ARG A 239 11.44 4.86 -7.10
CA ARG A 239 10.57 3.72 -7.35
C ARG A 239 10.71 3.13 -8.76
N ASP A 240 11.71 3.57 -9.54
CA ASP A 240 11.97 3.09 -10.91
C ASP A 240 12.82 1.79 -10.91
N PHE A 241 12.37 0.75 -11.63
CA PHE A 241 13.10 -0.51 -11.81
C PHE A 241 13.91 -0.56 -13.12
N SER A 242 13.77 0.44 -14.00
CA SER A 242 14.36 0.45 -15.34
C SER A 242 15.77 1.03 -15.41
N GLY A 243 16.20 1.76 -14.37
CA GLY A 243 17.36 2.63 -14.43
C GLY A 243 18.68 2.00 -14.01
N GLU A 244 19.75 2.58 -14.53
CA GLU A 244 21.09 2.57 -13.93
C GLU A 244 21.04 3.13 -12.50
N GLU A 245 21.96 2.70 -11.65
CA GLU A 245 22.03 3.09 -10.25
C GLU A 245 22.12 4.62 -10.11
N ARG A 246 21.09 5.23 -9.51
CA ARG A 246 21.04 6.67 -9.24
C ARG A 246 21.46 6.95 -7.82
N SER A 247 22.28 7.97 -7.63
CA SER A 247 22.58 8.47 -6.29
C SER A 247 21.42 9.35 -5.83
N PHE A 248 20.86 9.00 -4.67
CA PHE A 248 19.83 9.77 -3.99
C PHE A 248 20.40 10.38 -2.71
N SER A 249 19.83 11.51 -2.26
CA SER A 249 20.24 12.12 -1.00
C SER A 249 19.86 11.24 0.20
N ASN A 250 20.66 11.25 1.27
CA ASN A 250 20.37 10.50 2.48
C ASN A 250 19.01 10.87 3.11
N ALA A 251 18.59 12.13 2.99
CA ALA A 251 17.30 12.60 3.47
C ALA A 251 16.13 12.02 2.68
N LEU A 252 16.31 11.75 1.37
CA LEU A 252 15.30 11.05 0.59
C LEU A 252 15.22 9.57 0.98
N LEU A 253 16.37 8.93 1.19
CA LEU A 253 16.43 7.50 1.48
C LEU A 253 15.89 7.12 2.88
N SER A 254 15.67 8.10 3.77
CA SER A 254 14.94 7.87 5.02
C SER A 254 13.42 7.75 4.85
N GLU A 255 12.87 8.11 3.69
CA GLU A 255 11.46 7.91 3.37
C GLU A 255 11.20 6.45 2.99
N GLU A 256 10.18 5.82 3.59
CA GLU A 256 9.86 4.38 3.41
C GLU A 256 9.74 4.01 1.92
N HIS A 257 9.11 4.88 1.13
CA HIS A 257 8.93 4.71 -0.31
C HIS A 257 10.26 4.70 -1.09
N ALA A 258 11.30 5.40 -0.62
CA ALA A 258 12.59 5.53 -1.31
C ALA A 258 13.72 4.70 -0.70
N THR A 259 13.55 4.17 0.52
CA THR A 259 14.60 3.45 1.25
C THR A 259 15.29 2.40 0.40
N PHE A 260 14.55 1.60 -0.37
CA PHE A 260 15.09 0.49 -1.18
C PHE A 260 15.31 0.81 -2.66
N ALA A 261 15.64 2.06 -3.01
CA ALA A 261 15.85 2.48 -4.41
C ALA A 261 16.90 1.63 -5.16
N GLN A 262 18.03 1.30 -4.52
CA GLN A 262 19.08 0.47 -5.14
C GLN A 262 18.60 -0.97 -5.34
N THR A 263 17.86 -1.53 -4.37
CA THR A 263 17.30 -2.87 -4.48
C THR A 263 16.28 -2.96 -5.62
N ARG A 264 15.47 -1.92 -5.85
CA ARG A 264 14.55 -1.86 -7.01
C ARG A 264 15.30 -1.94 -8.34
N SER A 265 16.38 -1.18 -8.50
CA SER A 265 17.24 -1.27 -9.69
C SER A 265 17.86 -2.66 -9.84
N PHE A 266 18.34 -3.25 -8.74
CA PHE A 266 18.89 -4.62 -8.75
C PHE A 266 17.85 -5.65 -9.21
N ILE A 267 16.64 -5.65 -8.63
CA ILE A 267 15.54 -6.53 -9.00
C ILE A 267 15.18 -6.32 -10.48
N GLY A 268 15.04 -5.07 -10.91
CA GLY A 268 14.73 -4.74 -12.30
C GLY A 268 15.76 -5.26 -13.29
N ASN A 269 17.03 -5.36 -12.91
CA ASN A 269 18.10 -5.84 -13.79
C ASN A 269 18.31 -7.36 -13.74
N ASN A 270 18.04 -8.01 -12.61
CA ASN A 270 18.44 -9.41 -12.38
C ASN A 270 17.26 -10.37 -12.20
N LEU A 271 16.05 -9.87 -11.90
CA LEU A 271 14.86 -10.66 -11.62
C LEU A 271 13.69 -10.19 -12.50
N TRP A 272 13.93 -9.81 -13.76
CA TRP A 272 12.84 -9.45 -14.66
C TRP A 272 12.18 -10.70 -15.27
N PRO A 273 10.92 -11.00 -14.94
CA PRO A 273 10.29 -12.25 -15.34
C PRO A 273 9.84 -12.23 -16.80
N SER A 274 9.86 -13.40 -17.45
CA SER A 274 9.40 -13.62 -18.83
C SER A 274 8.00 -14.24 -18.90
N ASN A 275 7.47 -14.73 -17.79
CA ASN A 275 6.15 -15.37 -17.67
C ASN A 275 5.65 -15.35 -16.21
N ASP A 276 4.41 -15.78 -15.99
CA ASP A 276 3.76 -15.74 -14.67
C ASP A 276 4.36 -16.71 -13.64
N ASP A 277 4.95 -17.83 -14.07
CA ASP A 277 5.64 -18.76 -13.16
C ASP A 277 6.94 -18.14 -12.64
N GLU A 278 7.68 -17.43 -13.48
CA GLU A 278 8.84 -16.64 -13.05
C GLU A 278 8.44 -15.48 -12.14
N LYS A 279 7.31 -14.80 -12.40
CA LYS A 279 6.78 -13.76 -11.49
C LYS A 279 6.57 -14.33 -10.09
N LYS A 280 5.89 -15.48 -9.97
CA LYS A 280 5.68 -16.17 -8.68
C LYS A 280 7.00 -16.52 -8.01
N LYS A 281 7.91 -17.16 -8.74
CA LYS A 281 9.23 -17.55 -8.22
C LYS A 281 10.00 -16.34 -7.68
N PHE A 282 10.07 -15.25 -8.46
CA PHE A 282 10.82 -14.06 -8.07
C PHE A 282 10.15 -13.30 -6.92
N LEU A 283 8.82 -13.25 -6.86
CA LEU A 283 8.11 -12.70 -5.69
C LEU A 283 8.43 -13.50 -4.42
N SER A 284 8.46 -14.83 -4.48
CA SER A 284 8.88 -15.67 -3.34
C SER A 284 10.32 -15.40 -2.93
N ILE A 285 11.26 -15.31 -3.87
CA ILE A 285 12.66 -14.98 -3.57
C ILE A 285 12.78 -13.62 -2.84
N VAL A 286 12.12 -12.59 -3.37
CA VAL A 286 12.12 -11.26 -2.75
C VAL A 286 11.51 -11.31 -1.35
N PHE A 287 10.37 -11.97 -1.18
CA PHE A 287 9.73 -12.10 0.13
C PHE A 287 10.62 -12.84 1.14
N ASP A 288 11.18 -13.98 0.77
CA ASP A 288 11.99 -14.80 1.68
C ASP A 288 13.26 -14.05 2.13
N SER A 289 13.88 -13.29 1.21
CA SER A 289 15.01 -12.42 1.53
C SER A 289 14.63 -11.26 2.45
N ILE A 290 13.46 -10.65 2.23
CA ILE A 290 12.92 -9.63 3.15
C ILE A 290 12.68 -10.24 4.54
N LEU A 291 12.02 -11.40 4.61
CA LEU A 291 11.65 -12.04 5.86
C LEU A 291 12.88 -12.39 6.70
N GLU A 292 13.93 -12.92 6.08
CA GLU A 292 15.22 -13.20 6.74
C GLU A 292 15.80 -11.93 7.37
N ASN A 293 15.90 -10.85 6.60
CA ASN A 293 16.42 -9.56 7.08
C ASN A 293 15.56 -8.98 8.23
N VAL A 294 14.24 -9.09 8.12
CA VAL A 294 13.30 -8.62 9.17
C VAL A 294 13.47 -9.42 10.46
N ILE A 295 13.56 -10.75 10.38
CA ILE A 295 13.73 -11.63 11.54
C ILE A 295 15.04 -11.31 12.27
N GLU A 296 16.13 -11.09 11.53
CA GLU A 296 17.42 -10.69 12.12
C GLU A 296 17.31 -9.36 12.87
N ARG A 297 16.67 -8.36 12.27
CA ARG A 297 16.46 -7.04 12.88
C ARG A 297 15.58 -7.10 14.12
N ILE A 298 14.52 -7.90 14.11
CA ILE A 298 13.63 -8.07 15.27
C ILE A 298 14.36 -8.71 16.46
N LYS A 299 15.23 -9.70 16.18
CA LYS A 299 16.03 -10.40 17.20
C LYS A 299 17.19 -9.56 17.75
N SER A 300 17.61 -8.52 17.04
CA SER A 300 18.67 -7.63 17.53
C SER A 300 18.23 -6.93 18.82
N PRO A 301 19.01 -7.03 19.92
CA PRO A 301 18.68 -6.41 21.20
C PRO A 301 18.89 -4.89 21.19
N VAL A 302 19.53 -4.35 20.14
CA VAL A 302 19.70 -2.91 19.93
C VAL A 302 18.83 -2.52 18.75
N ASP A 303 17.98 -1.50 18.94
CA ASP A 303 17.33 -0.77 17.84
C ASP A 303 18.38 0.04 17.07
N GLU A 304 19.38 -0.66 16.51
CA GLU A 304 20.38 -0.05 15.66
C GLU A 304 19.70 0.27 14.32
N GLU A 305 19.49 1.56 14.08
CA GLU A 305 18.96 2.05 12.82
C GLU A 305 20.04 1.90 11.74
N LEU A 306 19.94 0.81 10.99
CA LEU A 306 20.74 0.63 9.77
C LEU A 306 20.46 1.78 8.81
N SER A 307 21.53 2.29 8.20
CA SER A 307 21.40 3.26 7.12
C SER A 307 20.71 2.62 5.92
N ALA A 308 20.06 3.44 5.08
CA ALA A 308 19.43 2.95 3.86
C ALA A 308 20.42 2.20 2.95
N ARG A 309 21.69 2.61 2.93
CA ARG A 309 22.74 1.89 2.21
C ARG A 309 22.92 0.46 2.74
N GLU A 310 23.08 0.30 4.04
CA GLU A 310 23.23 -1.03 4.67
C GLU A 310 21.99 -1.90 4.45
N LEU A 311 20.79 -1.30 4.52
CA LEU A 311 19.54 -2.01 4.22
C LEU A 311 19.51 -2.53 2.77
N ASN A 312 19.91 -1.72 1.79
CA ASN A 312 19.97 -2.16 0.39
C ASN A 312 21.06 -3.22 0.18
N GLU A 313 22.27 -3.01 0.71
CA GLU A 313 23.39 -3.98 0.58
C GLU A 313 22.98 -5.35 1.14
N ASN A 314 22.45 -5.39 2.37
CA ASN A 314 22.03 -6.63 3.03
C ASN A 314 20.91 -7.35 2.25
N LEU A 315 19.89 -6.60 1.79
CA LEU A 315 18.78 -7.22 1.06
C LEU A 315 19.21 -7.72 -0.31
N ILE A 316 20.01 -6.94 -1.05
CA ILE A 316 20.56 -7.37 -2.34
C ILE A 316 21.41 -8.63 -2.18
N ASP A 317 22.24 -8.70 -1.14
CA ASP A 317 23.08 -9.87 -0.90
C ASP A 317 22.28 -11.10 -0.48
N SER A 318 21.21 -10.94 0.30
CA SER A 318 20.26 -12.04 0.58
C SER A 318 19.57 -12.52 -0.71
N ILE A 319 19.14 -11.61 -1.60
CA ILE A 319 18.52 -11.99 -2.88
C ILE A 319 19.53 -12.75 -3.76
N LYS A 320 20.78 -12.29 -3.87
CA LYS A 320 21.83 -12.97 -4.67
C LYS A 320 22.10 -14.40 -4.22
N GLN A 321 21.91 -14.73 -2.95
CA GLN A 321 22.10 -16.10 -2.44
C GLN A 321 20.98 -17.06 -2.85
N ARG A 322 19.87 -16.55 -3.41
CA ARG A 322 18.66 -17.31 -3.75
C ARG A 322 18.37 -17.43 -5.24
N ILE A 323 19.15 -16.74 -6.09
CA ILE A 323 18.98 -16.72 -7.55
C ILE A 323 19.71 -17.85 -8.26
#